data_AF-A0A934BBM2-F1
#
_entry.id   AF-A0A934BBM2-F1
#
_cell.length_a   1.000
_cell.length_b   1.000
_cell.length_c   1.000
_cell.angle_alpha   90.00
_cell.angle_beta   90.00
_cell.angle_gamma   90.00
#
_symmetry.space_group_name_H-M   'P 1'
#
loop_
_entity.id
_entity.type
_entity.pdbx_description
1 polymer ?
#
loop_
_entity_poly.entity_id
_entity_poly.type
_entity_poly.pdbx_seq_one_letter_code
_entity_poly.pdbx_strand_id
1 'polypeptide(L)'
;MEDTTILRIVKTKRFFFAVAFLIVYILGIAAEKNFSFAAAGTWKGRIIDIETKEPLEGAVVLAVWQRAYRTLAGDNTYFYNAKEVLTDKEGRFEIPAIYAY
;
A
#
# COMPACT_ATOMS: atom_id res chain seq x y z
N MET A 1 -58.68 5.91 -4.22
CA MET A 1 -58.07 5.62 -2.89
C MET A 1 -56.91 4.62 -3.00
N GLU A 2 -56.90 3.78 -4.04
CA GLU A 2 -55.87 2.74 -4.26
C GLU A 2 -54.54 3.28 -4.81
N ASP A 3 -54.57 4.27 -5.72
CA ASP A 3 -53.37 4.86 -6.36
C ASP A 3 -52.42 5.55 -5.37
N THR A 4 -52.96 6.23 -4.36
CA THR A 4 -52.16 6.90 -3.33
C THR A 4 -51.42 5.90 -2.44
N THR A 5 -51.94 4.70 -2.28
CA THR A 5 -51.33 3.62 -1.50
C THR A 5 -50.19 2.98 -2.28
N ILE A 6 -50.38 2.71 -3.57
CA ILE A 6 -49.31 2.20 -4.45
C ILE A 6 -48.17 3.22 -4.58
N LEU A 7 -48.48 4.50 -4.75
CA LEU A 7 -47.47 5.55 -4.84
C LEU A 7 -46.63 5.66 -3.55
N ARG A 8 -47.28 5.54 -2.38
CA ARG A 8 -46.58 5.49 -1.08
C ARG A 8 -45.66 4.27 -0.98
N ILE A 9 -46.14 3.08 -1.35
CA ILE A 9 -45.33 1.85 -1.32
C ILE A 9 -44.10 1.96 -2.23
N VAL A 10 -44.25 2.46 -3.46
CA VAL A 10 -43.14 2.63 -4.41
C VAL A 10 -42.12 3.64 -3.89
N LYS A 11 -42.56 4.78 -3.34
CA LYS A 11 -41.67 5.81 -2.79
C LYS A 11 -40.90 5.30 -1.57
N THR A 12 -41.57 4.55 -0.69
CA THR A 12 -40.96 3.88 0.46
C THR A 12 -39.92 2.85 0.03
N LYS A 13 -40.22 1.99 -0.95
CA LYS A 13 -39.24 1.02 -1.48
C LYS A 13 -38.02 1.72 -2.10
N ARG A 14 -38.23 2.76 -2.92
CA ARG A 14 -37.14 3.56 -3.52
C ARG A 14 -36.26 4.23 -2.47
N PHE A 15 -36.86 4.73 -1.39
CA PHE A 15 -36.12 5.29 -0.27
C PHE A 15 -35.23 4.24 0.40
N PHE A 16 -35.77 3.05 0.70
CA PHE A 16 -34.96 1.97 1.27
C PHE A 16 -33.85 1.48 0.33
N PHE A 17 -34.10 1.39 -0.98
CA PHE A 17 -33.05 1.08 -1.96
C PHE A 17 -31.96 2.15 -1.99
N ALA A 18 -32.32 3.43 -1.98
CA ALA A 18 -31.35 4.53 -1.96
C ALA A 18 -30.51 4.54 -0.68
N VAL A 19 -31.13 4.28 0.48
CA VAL A 19 -30.44 4.16 1.78
C VAL A 19 -29.50 2.95 1.79
N ALA A 20 -29.95 1.79 1.27
CA ALA A 20 -29.10 0.61 1.16
C ALA A 20 -27.89 0.88 0.24
N PHE A 21 -28.10 1.56 -0.88
CA PHE A 21 -27.02 1.92 -1.80
C PHE A 21 -26.02 2.90 -1.16
N LEU A 22 -26.52 3.88 -0.41
CA LEU A 22 -25.69 4.82 0.35
C LEU A 22 -24.88 4.11 1.44
N ILE A 23 -25.49 3.15 2.16
CA ILE A 23 -24.80 2.35 3.17
C ILE A 23 -23.70 1.50 2.52
N VAL A 24 -23.98 0.82 1.41
CA VAL A 24 -22.97 0.03 0.68
C VAL A 24 -21.83 0.94 0.19
N TYR A 25 -22.15 2.15 -0.30
CA TYR A 25 -21.15 3.13 -0.72
C TYR A 25 -20.25 3.59 0.44
N ILE A 26 -20.84 3.92 1.60
CA ILE A 26 -20.09 4.33 2.80
C ILE A 26 -19.24 3.17 3.36
N LEU A 27 -19.78 1.94 3.36
CA LEU A 27 -19.04 0.74 3.77
C LEU A 27 -17.88 0.43 2.82
N GLY A 28 -18.04 0.67 1.52
CA GLY A 28 -16.97 0.56 0.52
C GLY A 28 -15.80 1.49 0.82
N ILE A 29 -16.08 2.77 1.14
CA ILE A 29 -15.04 3.75 1.49
C ILE A 29 -14.30 3.37 2.80
N ALA A 30 -15.01 2.78 3.77
CA ALA A 30 -14.39 2.35 5.03
C ALA A 30 -13.44 1.15 4.86
N ALA A 31 -13.66 0.31 3.84
CA ALA A 31 -12.83 -0.86 3.57
C ALA A 31 -11.45 -0.51 2.97
N GLU A 32 -11.27 0.67 2.39
CA GLU A 32 -10.02 1.09 1.75
C GLU A 32 -8.94 1.56 2.73
N LYS A 33 -9.31 1.90 3.98
CA LYS A 33 -8.39 2.50 4.95
C LYS A 33 -7.37 1.54 5.58
N ASN A 34 -7.48 0.24 5.31
CA ASN A 34 -6.62 -0.79 5.91
C ASN A 34 -5.86 -1.62 4.87
N PHE A 35 -5.67 -1.12 3.66
CA PHE A 35 -4.71 -1.76 2.74
C PHE A 35 -3.29 -1.32 3.12
N SER A 36 -2.78 -1.86 4.24
CA SER A 36 -1.35 -1.81 4.52
C SER A 36 -0.67 -2.72 3.51
N PHE A 37 -0.38 -2.16 2.33
CA PHE A 37 0.63 -2.73 1.47
C PHE A 37 1.93 -2.64 2.28
N ALA A 38 2.35 -3.75 2.89
CA ALA A 38 3.74 -3.90 3.29
C ALA A 38 4.53 -3.70 1.99
N ALA A 39 4.99 -2.47 1.74
CA ALA A 39 5.30 -2.01 0.40
C ALA A 39 6.51 -2.73 -0.21
N ALA A 40 7.14 -3.64 0.53
CA ALA A 40 8.46 -4.12 0.18
C ALA A 40 8.92 -5.43 0.86
N GLY A 41 8.18 -5.99 1.83
CA GLY A 41 8.69 -7.09 2.66
C GLY A 41 10.05 -6.80 3.31
N THR A 42 10.66 -7.79 3.96
CA THR A 42 12.06 -7.67 4.42
C THR A 42 13.00 -7.88 3.24
N TRP A 43 13.92 -6.94 3.01
CA TRP A 43 14.95 -7.04 1.98
C TRP A 43 16.18 -7.73 2.54
N LYS A 44 16.71 -8.70 1.80
CA LYS A 44 17.92 -9.41 2.17
C LYS A 44 18.79 -9.66 0.96
N GLY A 45 20.09 -9.67 1.16
CA GLY A 45 21.04 -9.94 0.10
C GLY A 45 22.42 -10.23 0.65
N ARG A 46 23.36 -10.44 -0.26
CA ARG A 46 24.77 -10.72 0.03
C ARG A 46 25.65 -9.98 -0.96
N ILE A 47 26.68 -9.30 -0.48
CA ILE A 47 27.66 -8.58 -1.29
C ILE A 47 28.95 -9.40 -1.32
N ILE A 48 29.44 -9.64 -2.53
CA ILE A 48 30.67 -10.38 -2.81
C ILE A 48 31.61 -9.44 -3.55
N ASP A 49 32.86 -9.38 -3.09
CA ASP A 49 33.92 -8.63 -3.76
C ASP A 49 34.33 -9.34 -5.05
N ILE A 50 34.42 -8.59 -6.15
CA ILE A 50 34.65 -9.19 -7.48
C ILE A 50 36.09 -9.68 -7.67
N GLU A 51 37.06 -9.08 -6.99
CA GLU A 51 38.49 -9.40 -7.14
C GLU A 51 38.86 -10.61 -6.30
N THR A 52 38.48 -10.58 -5.02
CA THR A 52 38.80 -11.64 -4.05
C THR A 52 37.83 -12.82 -4.09
N LYS A 53 36.61 -12.62 -4.63
CA LYS A 53 35.48 -13.56 -4.55
C LYS A 53 35.00 -13.85 -3.12
N GLU A 54 35.51 -13.13 -2.14
CA GLU A 54 35.12 -13.26 -0.74
C GLU A 54 33.92 -12.35 -0.40
N PRO A 55 33.17 -12.65 0.67
CA PRO A 55 32.11 -11.77 1.13
C PRO A 55 32.67 -10.45 1.64
N LEU A 56 31.97 -9.36 1.30
CA LEU A 56 32.41 -8.02 1.69
C LEU A 56 31.75 -7.59 3.00
N GLU A 57 32.51 -7.61 4.09
CA GLU A 57 32.09 -7.08 5.41
C GLU A 57 32.13 -5.54 5.43
N GLY A 58 31.18 -4.91 6.11
CA GLY A 58 31.17 -3.47 6.34
C GLY A 58 30.77 -2.62 5.13
N ALA A 59 30.23 -3.22 4.07
CA ALA A 59 29.67 -2.49 2.94
C ALA A 59 28.37 -1.79 3.34
N VAL A 60 28.22 -0.52 2.95
CA VAL A 60 27.01 0.26 3.21
C VAL A 60 25.93 -0.11 2.17
N VAL A 61 24.77 -0.53 2.65
CA VAL A 61 23.58 -0.80 1.82
C VAL A 61 22.48 0.19 2.18
N LEU A 62 22.11 1.04 1.22
CA LEU A 62 21.05 2.03 1.36
C LEU A 62 19.82 1.62 0.56
N ALA A 63 18.71 1.40 1.24
CA ALA A 63 17.40 1.27 0.61
C ALA A 63 16.67 2.61 0.64
N VAL A 64 16.12 3.03 -0.51
CA VAL A 64 15.29 4.24 -0.63
C VAL A 64 13.93 3.84 -1.17
N TRP A 65 12.88 4.24 -0.43
CA TRP A 65 11.51 4.08 -0.87
C TRP A 65 10.99 5.39 -1.42
N GLN A 66 10.34 5.29 -2.59
CA GLN A 66 9.61 6.38 -3.20
C GLN A 66 8.14 5.98 -3.26
N ARG A 67 7.25 6.93 -3.00
CA ARG A 67 5.83 6.75 -3.27
C ARG A 67 5.55 7.25 -4.68
N ALA A 68 4.84 6.44 -5.45
CA ALA A 68 4.33 6.81 -6.76
C ALA A 68 2.83 7.07 -6.67
N TYR A 69 2.36 8.15 -7.28
CA TYR A 69 0.94 8.35 -7.54
C TYR A 69 0.74 8.59 -9.03
N ARG A 70 -0.31 7.99 -9.57
CA ARG A 70 -0.63 8.06 -10.99
C ARG A 70 -1.58 9.21 -11.25
N THR A 71 -1.28 9.99 -12.29
CA THR A 71 -2.16 11.05 -12.79
C THR A 71 -2.44 10.81 -14.27
N LEU A 72 -3.43 11.51 -14.83
CA LEU A 72 -3.68 11.48 -16.28
C LEU A 72 -2.49 12.00 -17.10
N ALA A 73 -1.61 12.82 -16.49
CA ALA A 73 -0.40 13.35 -17.11
C ALA A 73 0.83 12.45 -16.91
N GLY A 74 0.67 11.28 -16.30
CA GLY A 74 1.75 10.33 -16.01
C GLY A 74 1.99 10.10 -14.51
N ASP A 75 3.00 9.29 -14.23
CA ASP A 75 3.38 8.89 -12.89
C ASP A 75 4.28 9.96 -12.25
N ASN A 76 3.96 10.35 -11.02
CA ASN A 76 4.80 11.21 -10.21
C ASN A 76 5.35 10.42 -9.02
N THR A 77 6.63 10.61 -8.72
CA THR A 77 7.29 9.97 -7.56
C THR A 77 7.81 11.02 -6.60
N TYR A 78 7.78 10.70 -5.30
CA TYR A 78 8.39 11.51 -4.26
C TYR A 78 9.08 10.63 -3.22
N PHE A 79 10.08 11.18 -2.56
CA PHE A 79 10.81 10.52 -1.48
C PHE A 79 9.86 10.15 -0.35
N TYR A 80 9.95 8.91 0.14
CA TYR A 80 9.14 8.43 1.24
C TYR A 80 9.98 8.08 2.47
N ASN A 81 11.00 7.24 2.31
CA ASN A 81 11.84 6.81 3.42
C ASN A 81 13.20 6.32 2.93
N ALA A 82 14.19 6.23 3.82
CA ALA A 82 15.46 5.59 3.56
C ALA A 82 15.93 4.82 4.80
N LYS A 83 16.64 3.71 4.57
CA LYS A 83 17.27 2.94 5.63
C LYS A 83 18.62 2.42 5.18
N GLU A 84 19.60 2.57 6.06
CA GLU A 84 20.98 2.13 5.84
C GLU A 84 21.31 0.98 6.79
N VAL A 85 22.08 0.01 6.29
CA VAL A 85 22.67 -1.08 7.07
C VAL A 85 24.08 -1.38 6.57
N LEU A 86 24.88 -2.02 7.42
CA LEU A 86 26.18 -2.57 7.05
C LEU A 86 26.06 -4.08 6.82
N THR A 87 26.86 -4.61 5.90
CA THR A 87 26.98 -6.06 5.72
C THR A 87 27.76 -6.72 6.87
N ASP A 88 27.36 -7.94 7.23
CA ASP A 88 28.05 -8.79 8.20
C ASP A 88 29.34 -9.43 7.62
N LYS A 89 30.03 -10.23 8.44
CA LYS A 89 31.26 -10.97 8.06
C LYS A 89 31.05 -11.92 6.88
N GLU A 90 29.82 -12.39 6.68
CA GLU A 90 29.44 -13.24 5.57
C GLU A 90 28.93 -12.42 4.37
N GLY A 91 29.07 -11.10 4.40
CA GLY A 91 28.66 -10.14 3.38
C GLY A 91 27.14 -9.95 3.31
N ARG A 92 26.36 -10.44 4.27
CA ARG A 92 24.90 -10.42 4.25
C ARG A 92 24.36 -9.13 4.84
N PHE A 93 23.20 -8.71 4.35
CA PHE A 93 22.44 -7.62 4.94
C PHE A 93 20.96 -7.99 5.04
N GLU A 94 20.27 -7.38 6.00
CA GLU A 94 18.83 -7.44 6.15
C GLU A 94 18.27 -6.04 6.45
N ILE A 95 17.29 -5.60 5.67
CA ILE A 95 16.57 -4.35 5.88
C ILE A 95 15.11 -4.70 6.15
N PRO A 96 14.62 -4.53 7.40
CA PRO A 96 13.25 -4.82 7.77
C PRO A 96 12.23 -4.09 6.90
N ALA A 97 11.07 -4.72 6.72
CA ALA A 97 9.94 -4.08 6.04
C ALA A 97 9.60 -2.74 6.69
N ILE A 98 9.37 -1.72 5.86
CA ILE A 98 8.76 -0.48 6.32
C ILE A 98 7.24 -0.57 6.10
N TYR A 99 6.48 -0.26 7.14
CA TYR A 99 5.03 -0.17 7.04
C TYR A 99 4.66 1.23 6.54
N ALA A 100 3.86 1.27 5.47
CA ALA A 100 3.25 2.51 5.02
C ALA A 100 2.01 2.79 5.86
N TYR A 101 2.10 3.83 6.71
CA TYR A 101 0.94 4.48 7.33
C TYR A 101 0.42 5.62 6.45
#